data_AF-A0A846PEU5-F1
#
_entry.id   AF-A0A846PEU5-F1
#
_cell.length_a   1.000
_cell.length_b   1.000
_cell.length_c   1.000
_cell.angle_alpha   90.00
_cell.angle_beta   90.00
_cell.angle_gamma   90.00
#
_symmetry.space_group_name_H-M   'P 1'
#
loop_
_entity.id
_entity.type
_entity.pdbx_description
1 polymer ?
#
loop_
_entity_poly.entity_id
_entity_poly.type
_entity_poly.pdbx_seq_one_letter_code
_entity_poly.pdbx_strand_id
1 'polypeptide(L)'
;MNITVQMTNSAGVFQVQEILYRKLRAGVASEYVEIEAITVPESVAREEKEDERIVHRVLVIGDKFMHLSPFQRYLGNSKTREIHDLSNTTKSCKIDKIKDDNKIFFGSIEEIEKARNELGYKGCKWCLPVLLKKEEL
;
A
#
# COMPACT_ATOMS: atom_id res chain seq x y z
N MET A 1 -7.29 -14.61 -0.78
CA MET A 1 -8.10 -14.22 -1.95
C MET A 1 -7.99 -12.71 -2.08
N ASN A 2 -7.82 -12.18 -3.29
CA ASN A 2 -7.75 -10.75 -3.55
C ASN A 2 -9.00 -10.31 -4.33
N ILE A 3 -9.62 -9.20 -3.91
CA ILE A 3 -10.74 -8.58 -4.60
C ILE A 3 -10.29 -7.19 -5.04
N THR A 4 -10.18 -6.99 -6.36
CA THR A 4 -9.88 -5.68 -6.96
C THR A 4 -11.17 -5.04 -7.47
N VAL A 5 -11.41 -3.78 -7.07
CA VAL A 5 -12.56 -2.98 -7.52
C VAL A 5 -12.02 -1.73 -8.21
N GLN A 6 -12.22 -1.63 -9.52
CA GLN A 6 -11.81 -0.47 -10.32
C GLN A 6 -13.00 0.43 -10.61
N MET A 7 -12.83 1.74 -10.45
CA MET A 7 -13.92 2.72 -10.55
C MET A 7 -13.44 3.99 -11.26
N THR A 8 -14.32 4.70 -11.95
CA THR A 8 -13.97 5.92 -12.67
C THR A 8 -14.08 7.19 -11.82
N ASN A 9 -14.63 7.08 -10.60
CA ASN A 9 -14.73 8.19 -9.64
C ASN A 9 -14.45 7.73 -8.19
N SER A 10 -14.12 8.69 -7.31
CA SER A 10 -13.74 8.42 -5.92
C SER A 10 -14.93 8.06 -5.02
N ALA A 11 -16.16 8.44 -5.39
CA ALA A 11 -17.38 8.12 -4.63
C ALA A 11 -17.55 6.61 -4.41
N GLY A 12 -17.17 5.80 -5.40
CA GLY A 12 -17.20 4.35 -5.29
C GLY A 12 -16.20 3.75 -4.29
N VAL A 13 -15.04 4.39 -4.09
CA VAL A 13 -14.05 3.94 -3.09
C VAL A 13 -14.61 4.10 -1.66
N PHE A 14 -15.33 5.19 -1.40
CA PHE A 14 -16.00 5.39 -0.11
C PHE A 14 -17.03 4.30 0.19
N GLN A 15 -17.71 3.75 -0.83
CA GLN A 15 -18.63 2.63 -0.64
C GLN A 15 -17.91 1.34 -0.25
N VAL A 16 -16.70 1.10 -0.78
CA VAL A 16 -15.85 -0.03 -0.36
C VAL A 16 -15.48 0.11 1.12
N GLN A 17 -15.11 1.32 1.56
CA GLN A 17 -14.80 1.59 2.96
C GLN A 17 -16.03 1.44 3.88
N GLU A 18 -17.15 2.07 3.54
CA GLU A 18 -18.29 2.16 4.46
C GLU A 18 -19.12 0.88 4.50
N ILE A 19 -19.17 0.11 3.41
CA ILE A 19 -20.05 -1.06 3.30
C ILE A 19 -19.23 -2.34 3.31
N LEU A 20 -18.31 -2.50 2.37
CA LEU A 20 -17.63 -3.77 2.15
C LEU A 20 -16.66 -4.09 3.29
N TYR A 21 -15.87 -3.12 3.74
CA TYR A 21 -14.99 -3.31 4.89
C TYR A 21 -15.76 -3.58 6.19
N ARG A 22 -16.84 -2.84 6.48
CA ARG A 22 -17.66 -3.09 7.67
C ARG A 22 -18.21 -4.52 7.67
N LYS A 23 -18.64 -5.04 6.52
CA LYS A 23 -19.10 -6.42 6.37
C LYS A 23 -17.99 -7.44 6.54
N LEU A 24 -16.81 -7.20 5.97
CA LEU A 24 -15.66 -8.08 6.16
C LEU A 24 -15.21 -8.13 7.62
N ARG A 25 -15.16 -6.97 8.30
CA ARG A 25 -14.77 -6.87 9.71
C ARG A 25 -15.76 -7.54 10.64
N ALA A 26 -17.06 -7.47 10.34
CA ALA A 26 -18.10 -8.15 11.12
C ALA A 26 -18.13 -9.67 10.89
N GLY A 27 -17.53 -10.15 9.79
CA GLY A 27 -17.48 -11.57 9.43
C GLY A 27 -16.12 -12.21 9.69
N VAL A 28 -16.04 -13.52 9.41
CA VAL A 28 -14.79 -14.31 9.50
C VAL A 28 -13.88 -14.13 8.28
N ALA A 29 -14.34 -13.41 7.26
CA ALA A 29 -13.66 -13.30 5.96
C ALA A 29 -12.47 -12.33 5.96
N SER A 30 -12.37 -11.43 6.95
CA SER A 30 -11.29 -10.44 7.06
C SER A 30 -9.90 -11.06 7.08
N GLU A 31 -9.73 -12.26 7.64
CA GLU A 31 -8.43 -12.95 7.70
C GLU A 31 -8.00 -13.58 6.36
N TYR A 32 -8.90 -13.62 5.37
CA TYR A 32 -8.72 -14.37 4.12
C TYR A 32 -8.83 -13.52 2.86
N VAL A 33 -9.37 -12.30 2.99
CA VAL A 33 -9.71 -11.42 1.88
C VAL A 33 -8.95 -10.10 1.99
N GLU A 34 -8.13 -9.82 0.99
CA GLU A 34 -7.55 -8.50 0.76
C GLU A 34 -8.43 -7.77 -0.26
N ILE A 35 -8.82 -6.53 0.03
CA ILE A 35 -9.53 -5.67 -0.92
C ILE A 35 -8.60 -4.56 -1.37
N GLU A 36 -8.61 -4.33 -2.67
CA GLU A 36 -7.99 -3.19 -3.31
C GLU A 36 -9.06 -2.43 -4.11
N ALA A 37 -9.40 -1.21 -3.68
CA ALA A 37 -10.25 -0.30 -4.44
C ALA A 37 -9.36 0.74 -5.13
N ILE A 38 -9.55 0.99 -6.42
CA ILE A 38 -8.74 1.93 -7.20
C ILE A 38 -9.66 2.82 -8.03
N THR A 39 -9.44 4.12 -7.95
CA THR A 39 -10.03 5.05 -8.92
C THR A 39 -9.08 5.25 -10.09
N VAL A 40 -9.56 5.02 -11.31
CA VAL A 40 -8.84 5.30 -12.56
C VAL A 40 -9.74 6.23 -13.39
N PRO A 41 -9.56 7.56 -13.33
CA PRO A 41 -10.35 8.48 -14.13
C PRO A 41 -10.09 8.29 -15.64
N GLU A 42 -11.11 8.47 -16.48
CA GLU A 42 -10.99 8.31 -17.94
C GLU A 42 -10.01 9.33 -18.57
N SER A 43 -9.76 10.47 -17.92
CA SER A 43 -8.98 11.59 -18.45
C SER A 43 -7.49 11.59 -18.09
N VAL A 44 -7.00 10.66 -17.26
CA VAL A 44 -5.58 10.69 -16.76
C VAL A 44 -4.59 10.04 -17.73
N ALA A 45 -4.94 9.90 -19.01
CA ALA A 45 -4.00 9.45 -20.04
C ALA A 45 -2.98 10.52 -20.45
N ARG A 46 -3.10 11.77 -19.96
CA ARG A 46 -2.17 12.85 -20.31
C ARG A 46 -1.86 13.72 -19.10
N GLU A 47 -0.57 13.72 -18.79
CA GLU A 47 0.21 14.79 -18.18
C GLU A 47 -0.56 16.11 -18.08
N GLU A 48 -0.92 16.52 -16.86
CA GLU A 48 -0.87 17.90 -16.36
C GLU A 48 -1.73 18.02 -15.09
N LYS A 49 -1.04 18.23 -13.95
CA LYS A 49 -1.59 18.52 -12.61
C LYS A 49 -2.64 17.53 -12.10
N GLU A 50 -2.13 16.48 -11.50
CA GLU A 50 -2.87 15.44 -10.79
C GLU A 50 -3.79 16.05 -9.73
N ASP A 51 -5.09 15.90 -9.94
CA ASP A 51 -6.09 16.25 -8.96
C ASP A 51 -5.93 15.30 -7.75
N GLU A 52 -5.33 15.81 -6.66
CA GLU A 52 -5.08 15.09 -5.39
C GLU A 52 -6.35 14.44 -4.80
N ARG A 53 -7.54 14.74 -5.34
CA ARG A 53 -8.84 14.25 -4.86
C ARG A 53 -9.23 12.87 -5.41
N ILE A 54 -8.53 12.29 -6.39
CA ILE A 54 -9.12 11.21 -7.21
C ILE A 54 -8.18 10.02 -7.46
N VAL A 55 -7.46 9.53 -6.45
CA VAL A 55 -7.18 8.09 -6.36
C VAL A 55 -7.06 7.74 -4.87
N HIS A 56 -7.99 6.93 -4.35
CA HIS A 56 -7.88 6.37 -3.02
C HIS A 56 -7.67 4.87 -3.18
N ARG A 57 -6.46 4.39 -2.89
CA ARG A 57 -6.19 2.96 -2.77
C ARG A 57 -6.49 2.55 -1.34
N VAL A 58 -7.49 1.72 -1.16
CA VAL A 58 -7.79 1.11 0.14
C VAL A 58 -7.09 -0.24 0.21
N LEU A 59 -6.35 -0.51 1.27
CA LEU A 59 -5.75 -1.81 1.54
C LEU A 59 -6.18 -2.33 2.91
N VAL A 60 -6.63 -3.58 2.96
CA VAL A 60 -6.94 -4.29 4.21
C VAL A 60 -5.88 -5.37 4.43
N ILE A 61 -5.05 -5.19 5.46
CA ILE A 61 -4.03 -6.19 5.86
C ILE A 61 -4.33 -6.62 7.30
N GLY A 62 -4.73 -7.88 7.47
CA GLY A 62 -5.22 -8.36 8.76
C GLY A 62 -6.48 -7.63 9.18
N ASP A 63 -6.48 -7.00 10.36
CA ASP A 63 -7.56 -6.18 10.88
C ASP A 63 -7.43 -4.68 10.56
N LYS A 64 -6.32 -4.26 9.94
CA LYS A 64 -6.01 -2.85 9.68
C LYS A 64 -6.46 -2.37 8.31
N PHE A 65 -7.07 -1.19 8.32
CA PHE A 65 -7.48 -0.46 7.13
C PHE A 65 -6.47 0.64 6.82
N MET A 66 -5.99 0.69 5.58
CA MET A 66 -5.04 1.72 5.14
C MET A 66 -5.59 2.45 3.92
N HIS A 67 -5.65 3.78 4.04
CA HIS A 67 -5.87 4.69 2.94
C HIS A 67 -4.52 5.06 2.35
N LEU A 68 -4.31 4.72 1.09
CA LEU A 68 -3.10 4.99 0.34
C LEU A 68 -3.44 5.96 -0.78
N SER A 69 -2.64 7.01 -0.89
CA SER A 69 -2.56 7.81 -2.10
C SER A 69 -1.90 6.98 -3.23
N PRO A 70 -2.17 7.24 -4.51
CA PRO A 70 -1.52 6.59 -5.65
C PRO A 70 0.01 6.76 -5.61
N PHE A 71 0.48 7.82 -4.94
CA PHE A 71 1.89 8.11 -4.71
C PHE A 71 2.45 7.39 -3.48
N GLN A 72 1.75 6.42 -2.91
CA GLN A 72 2.17 5.70 -1.69
C GLN A 72 2.18 4.19 -1.95
N ARG A 73 3.22 3.74 -2.66
CA ARG A 73 3.43 2.33 -2.97
C ARG A 73 4.18 1.59 -1.87
N TYR A 74 5.06 2.28 -1.16
CA TYR A 74 5.94 1.64 -0.19
C TYR A 74 5.75 2.23 1.20
N LEU A 75 5.89 1.37 2.21
CA LEU A 75 5.73 1.73 3.61
C LEU A 75 6.97 1.33 4.40
N GLY A 76 7.68 2.32 4.91
CA GLY A 76 8.77 2.19 5.84
C GLY A 76 8.32 2.21 7.29
N ASN A 77 9.02 1.46 8.13
CA ASN A 77 8.99 1.58 9.58
C ASN A 77 10.21 2.37 10.04
N SER A 78 10.03 3.60 10.52
CA SER A 78 11.12 4.48 10.95
C SER A 78 11.95 3.92 12.11
N LYS A 79 11.34 3.06 12.94
CA LYS A 79 11.98 2.42 14.10
C LYS A 79 12.85 1.24 13.71
N THR A 80 12.36 0.35 12.84
CA THR A 80 13.12 -0.85 12.42
C THR A 80 13.94 -0.63 11.16
N ARG A 81 13.68 0.48 10.46
CA ARG A 81 14.20 0.80 9.13
C ARG A 81 13.91 -0.27 8.07
N GLU A 82 12.78 -0.97 8.21
CA GLU A 82 12.32 -1.95 7.23
C GLU A 82 11.31 -1.31 6.26
N ILE A 83 11.46 -1.54 4.95
CA ILE A 83 10.58 -1.03 3.88
C ILE A 83 9.77 -2.18 3.29
N HIS A 84 8.49 -1.96 3.12
CA HIS A 84 7.55 -2.91 2.56
C HIS A 84 6.97 -2.41 1.23
N ASP A 85 6.76 -3.32 0.27
CA ASP A 85 5.98 -3.05 -0.94
C ASP A 85 4.50 -3.34 -0.67
N LEU A 86 3.66 -2.30 -0.72
CA LEU A 86 2.22 -2.42 -0.50
C LEU A 86 1.50 -3.02 -1.72
N SER A 87 2.15 -3.15 -2.87
CA SER A 87 1.61 -3.83 -4.06
C SER A 87 1.93 -5.33 -4.10
N ASN A 88 2.82 -5.79 -3.22
CA ASN A 88 3.28 -7.18 -3.15
C ASN A 88 3.25 -7.70 -1.71
N THR A 89 2.19 -7.34 -0.96
CA THR A 89 2.07 -7.75 0.45
C THR A 89 1.88 -9.25 0.56
N THR A 90 2.35 -9.82 1.67
CA THR A 90 2.18 -11.24 1.97
C THR A 90 1.81 -11.39 3.44
N LYS A 91 1.14 -12.48 3.83
CA LYS A 91 0.81 -12.74 5.24
C LYS A 91 2.05 -12.81 6.15
N SER A 92 3.23 -13.04 5.58
CA SER A 92 4.51 -13.12 6.31
C SER A 92 5.13 -11.75 6.59
N CYS A 93 4.70 -10.69 5.90
CA CYS A 93 5.17 -9.34 6.17
C CYS A 93 4.50 -8.79 7.45
N LYS A 94 5.26 -8.07 8.28
CA LYS A 94 4.77 -7.53 9.57
C LYS A 94 4.29 -6.08 9.45
N ILE A 95 3.67 -5.74 8.31
CA ILE A 95 3.21 -4.38 7.99
C ILE A 95 2.15 -3.92 9.01
N ASP A 96 1.26 -4.83 9.39
CA ASP A 96 0.23 -4.65 10.40
C ASP A 96 0.80 -4.26 11.78
N LYS A 97 2.07 -4.57 12.06
CA LYS A 97 2.72 -4.27 13.35
C LYS A 97 3.38 -2.91 13.40
N ILE A 98 3.41 -2.17 12.30
CA ILE A 98 3.96 -0.81 12.26
C ILE A 98 2.97 0.12 12.99
N LYS A 99 3.47 0.80 14.04
CA LYS A 99 2.71 1.84 14.74
C LYS A 99 2.57 3.07 13.84
N ASP A 100 1.46 3.79 13.94
CA ASP A 100 1.18 4.93 13.06
C ASP A 100 2.28 6.00 13.09
N ASP A 101 2.81 6.34 14.28
CA ASP A 101 3.92 7.30 14.44
C ASP A 101 5.25 6.85 13.79
N ASN A 102 5.36 5.56 13.44
CA ASN A 102 6.55 5.01 12.80
C ASN A 102 6.37 4.80 11.29
N LYS A 103 5.21 5.15 10.71
CA LYS A 103 4.94 4.98 9.28
C LYS A 103 5.60 6.10 8.48
N ILE A 104 6.38 5.72 7.48
CA ILE A 104 6.91 6.62 6.46
C ILE A 104 6.52 6.07 5.10
N PHE A 105 5.84 6.87 4.28
CA PHE A 105 5.45 6.45 2.94
C PHE A 105 6.47 6.89 1.91
N PHE A 106 6.70 6.03 0.91
CA PHE A 106 7.49 6.36 -0.28
C PHE A 106 6.67 6.05 -1.53
N GLY A 107 6.81 6.91 -2.54
CA GLY A 107 6.10 6.80 -3.81
C GLY A 107 6.88 6.11 -4.91
N SER A 108 8.20 6.20 -4.89
CA SER A 108 9.05 5.70 -5.98
C SER A 108 10.17 4.76 -5.51
N ILE A 109 10.74 4.02 -6.46
CA ILE A 109 11.92 3.19 -6.20
C ILE A 109 13.12 4.07 -5.84
N GLU A 110 13.25 5.25 -6.46
CA GLU A 110 14.34 6.20 -6.21
C GLU A 110 14.35 6.67 -4.75
N GLU A 111 13.17 6.97 -4.19
CA GLU A 111 13.04 7.34 -2.77
C GLU A 111 13.46 6.20 -1.84
N ILE A 112 13.12 4.95 -2.18
CA ILE A 112 13.57 3.78 -1.43
C ILE A 112 15.08 3.62 -1.52
N GLU A 113 15.66 3.72 -2.72
CA GLU A 113 17.10 3.60 -2.91
C GLU A 113 17.84 4.66 -2.09
N LYS A 114 17.34 5.90 -2.09
CA LYS A 114 17.86 6.96 -1.23
C LYS A 114 17.74 6.61 0.25
N ALA A 115 16.58 6.16 0.71
CA ALA A 115 16.37 5.74 2.10
C ALA A 115 17.30 4.58 2.50
N ARG A 116 17.62 3.66 1.58
CA ARG A 116 18.56 2.57 1.83
C ARG A 116 20.00 3.08 1.91
N ASN A 117 20.43 3.84 0.92
CA ASN A 117 21.82 4.27 0.78
C ASN A 117 22.21 5.33 1.81
N GLU A 118 21.31 6.26 2.11
CA GLU A 118 21.61 7.41 3.00
C GLU A 118 21.12 7.17 4.43
N LEU A 119 20.00 6.47 4.63
CA LEU A 119 19.36 6.33 5.94
C LEU A 119 19.45 4.89 6.50
N GLY A 120 20.03 3.95 5.74
CA GLY A 120 20.26 2.58 6.18
C GLY A 120 19.00 1.73 6.27
N TYR A 121 17.97 2.06 5.49
CA TYR A 121 16.79 1.20 5.39
C TYR A 121 17.09 -0.12 4.68
N LYS A 122 16.30 -1.15 4.97
CA LYS A 122 16.37 -2.48 4.36
C LYS A 122 15.01 -2.88 3.81
N GLY A 123 15.01 -3.60 2.69
CA GLY A 123 13.77 -4.15 2.14
C GLY A 123 13.29 -5.35 2.95
N CYS A 124 11.98 -5.44 3.15
CA CYS A 124 11.36 -6.60 3.76
C CYS A 124 11.55 -7.80 2.83
N LYS A 125 12.13 -8.88 3.36
CA LYS A 125 12.43 -10.09 2.57
C LYS A 125 11.21 -10.78 1.95
N TRP A 126 10.01 -10.48 2.44
CA TRP A 126 8.78 -11.15 2.00
C TRP A 126 8.05 -10.39 0.90
N CYS A 127 7.92 -9.07 1.03
CA CYS A 127 7.19 -8.25 0.07
C CYS A 127 8.10 -7.41 -0.85
N LEU A 128 9.38 -7.24 -0.50
CA LEU A 128 10.37 -6.51 -1.29
C LEU A 128 11.66 -7.32 -1.52
N PRO A 129 11.58 -8.59 -1.99
CA PRO A 129 12.76 -9.46 -2.16
C PRO A 129 13.67 -9.04 -3.31
N VAL A 130 13.13 -8.41 -4.36
CA VAL A 130 13.85 -8.10 -5.61
C VAL A 130 14.95 -7.05 -5.39
N LEU A 131 14.82 -6.22 -4.36
CA LEU A 131 15.81 -5.20 -4.02
C LEU A 131 16.98 -5.72 -3.16
N LEU A 132 16.95 -7.00 -2.76
CA LEU A 132 18.01 -7.66 -2.00
C LEU A 132 19.09 -8.30 -2.89
N LYS A 133 18.95 -8.27 -4.23
CA LYS A 133 19.82 -8.99 -5.18
C LYS A 133 21.03 -8.22 -5.72
N LYS A 134 21.43 -7.10 -5.12
CA LYS A 134 22.59 -6.30 -5.60
C LYS A 134 23.90 -6.53 -4.82
N GLU A 135 24.02 -7.63 -4.08
CA GLU A 135 25.26 -7.98 -3.34
C GLU A 135 25.76 -9.41 -3.63
N GLU A 136 25.58 -9.91 -4.86
CA GLU A 136 26.28 -11.12 -5.34
C GLU A 136 26.75 -10.91 -6.78
N LEU A 137 27.87 -10.19 -6.94
CA LEU A 137 28.81 -10.30 -8.06
C LEU A 137 30.15 -9.63 -7.68
#